data_AF-A0A916UIX5-F1
#
_entry.id   AF-A0A916UIX5-F1
#
_cell.length_a   1.000
_cell.length_b   1.000
_cell.length_c   1.000
_cell.angle_alpha   90.00
_cell.angle_beta   90.00
_cell.angle_gamma   90.00
#
_symmetry.space_group_name_H-M   'P 1'
#
loop_
_entity.id
_entity.type
_entity.pdbx_description
1 polymer ?
#
loop_
_entity_poly.entity_id
_entity_poly.type
_entity_poly.pdbx_seq_one_letter_code
_entity_poly.pdbx_strand_id
1 'polypeptide(L)'
;MNARDRSDAASTPQTQNNNAADRKLLAKVRHAIVNDKSLSMMAHNVKIMVRSGAVTLRGPVNSEAEKAGVENVAKQVAGVSNIDNQLDIKTK
;
A
#
# COMPACT_ATOMS: atom_id res chain seq x y z
N MET A 1 -10.04 -2.06 47.91
CA MET A 1 -10.37 -0.72 47.40
C MET A 1 -9.36 -0.40 46.31
N ASN A 2 -9.76 -0.49 45.03
CA ASN A 2 -8.84 -0.19 43.94
C ASN A 2 -8.90 1.31 43.65
N ALA A 3 -7.84 2.01 44.03
CA ALA A 3 -7.68 3.43 43.80
C ALA A 3 -7.44 3.67 42.30
N ARG A 4 -8.50 4.13 41.64
CA ARG A 4 -8.57 5.31 40.77
C ARG A 4 -7.37 5.53 39.85
N ASP A 5 -7.66 5.30 38.56
CA ASP A 5 -7.49 6.31 37.50
C ASP A 5 -6.59 7.49 37.85
N ARG A 6 -5.34 7.40 37.40
CA ARG A 6 -4.53 8.56 37.06
C ARG A 6 -4.31 8.56 35.55
N SER A 7 -5.20 9.29 34.89
CA SER A 7 -4.97 9.91 33.59
C SER A 7 -3.73 10.79 33.63
N ASP A 8 -3.16 11.03 32.44
CA ASP A 8 -2.10 12.00 32.11
C ASP A 8 -0.64 11.56 32.32
N ALA A 9 -0.08 10.91 31.28
CA ALA A 9 1.14 11.39 30.57
C ALA A 9 1.63 10.36 29.54
N ALA A 10 1.18 10.49 28.29
CA ALA A 10 1.96 10.26 27.07
C ALA A 10 1.01 10.23 25.86
N SER A 11 1.03 11.30 25.06
CA SER A 11 0.52 11.32 23.68
C SER A 11 0.85 9.97 23.00
N THR A 12 -0.10 9.19 22.50
CA THR A 12 -0.61 9.38 21.14
C THR A 12 -1.62 8.27 20.78
N PRO A 13 -2.92 8.57 20.59
CA PRO A 13 -3.82 7.71 19.82
C PRO A 13 -3.45 7.66 18.32
N GLN A 14 -2.60 8.58 17.87
CA GLN A 14 -2.27 8.77 16.46
C GLN A 14 -1.25 7.74 15.91
N THR A 15 -0.34 7.23 16.74
CA THR A 15 0.73 6.30 16.30
C THR A 15 0.19 4.90 15.97
N GLN A 16 -0.89 4.46 16.63
CA GLN A 16 -1.53 3.18 16.32
C GLN A 16 -2.44 3.27 15.09
N ASN A 17 -3.10 4.41 14.88
CA ASN A 17 -4.03 4.60 13.78
C ASN A 17 -3.31 4.59 12.42
N ASN A 18 -2.15 5.24 12.31
CA ASN A 18 -1.37 5.28 11.07
C ASN A 18 -1.00 3.87 10.59
N ASN A 19 -0.55 2.99 11.48
CA ASN A 19 -0.25 1.61 11.13
C ASN A 19 -1.50 0.81 10.75
N ALA A 20 -2.65 1.05 11.38
CA ALA A 20 -3.90 0.36 11.02
C ALA A 20 -4.46 0.85 9.67
N ALA A 21 -4.40 2.15 9.41
CA ALA A 21 -4.78 2.77 8.15
C ALA A 21 -3.88 2.29 7.01
N ASP A 22 -2.56 2.27 7.20
CA ASP A 22 -1.60 1.78 6.22
C ASP A 22 -1.81 0.30 5.89
N ARG A 23 -2.08 -0.55 6.89
CA ARG A 23 -2.43 -1.96 6.66
C ARG A 23 -3.71 -2.11 5.85
N LYS A 24 -4.74 -1.32 6.16
CA LYS A 24 -6.00 -1.33 5.41
C LYS A 24 -5.78 -0.83 3.98
N LEU A 25 -4.98 0.21 3.80
CA LEU A 25 -4.63 0.75 2.49
C LEU A 25 -3.83 -0.26 1.68
N LEU A 26 -2.82 -0.89 2.26
CA LEU A 26 -2.07 -1.99 1.66
C LEU A 26 -2.99 -3.12 1.20
N ALA A 27 -3.91 -3.56 2.05
CA ALA A 27 -4.87 -4.60 1.70
C ALA A 27 -5.76 -4.19 0.52
N LYS A 28 -6.27 -2.94 0.51
CA LYS A 28 -7.08 -2.40 -0.59
C LYS A 28 -6.29 -2.33 -1.90
N VAL A 29 -5.07 -1.78 -1.87
CA VAL A 29 -4.18 -1.68 -3.04
C VAL A 29 -3.85 -3.07 -3.57
N ARG A 30 -3.48 -4.01 -2.69
CA ARG A 30 -3.21 -5.39 -3.10
C ARG A 30 -4.43 -6.06 -3.70
N HIS A 31 -5.60 -5.88 -3.11
CA HIS A 31 -6.83 -6.44 -3.64
C HIS A 31 -7.19 -5.86 -5.02
N ALA A 32 -7.05 -4.54 -5.20
CA ALA A 32 -7.30 -3.89 -6.49
C ALA A 32 -6.37 -4.40 -7.59
N ILE A 33 -5.07 -4.51 -7.31
CA ILE A 33 -4.07 -5.02 -8.27
C ILE A 33 -4.34 -6.48 -8.63
N VAL A 34 -4.60 -7.35 -7.65
CA VAL A 34 -4.81 -8.79 -7.89
C VAL A 34 -6.16 -9.05 -8.59
N ASN A 35 -7.17 -8.20 -8.36
CA ASN A 35 -8.47 -8.34 -9.02
C ASN A 35 -8.47 -7.83 -10.47
N ASP A 36 -7.48 -7.03 -10.87
CA ASP A 36 -7.33 -6.60 -12.25
C ASP A 36 -6.80 -7.76 -13.12
N LYS A 37 -7.68 -8.26 -13.98
CA LYS A 37 -7.40 -9.37 -14.91
C LYS A 37 -6.55 -8.97 -16.11
N SER A 38 -6.36 -7.67 -16.35
CA SER A 38 -5.50 -7.17 -17.42
C SER A 38 -4.01 -7.26 -17.05
N LEU A 39 -3.72 -7.36 -15.76
CA LEU A 39 -2.38 -7.51 -15.22
C LEU A 39 -1.95 -8.99 -15.21
N SER A 40 -0.67 -9.25 -15.46
CA SER A 40 -0.11 -10.59 -15.41
C SER A 40 0.12 -11.07 -13.98
N MET A 41 0.42 -12.37 -13.87
CA MET A 41 0.88 -12.96 -12.61
C MET A 41 2.13 -12.27 -12.04
N MET A 42 3.00 -11.69 -12.87
CA MET A 42 4.17 -10.96 -12.36
C MET A 42 3.75 -9.66 -11.68
N ALA A 43 2.87 -8.89 -12.34
CA ALA A 43 2.26 -7.69 -11.77
C ALA A 43 1.46 -7.98 -10.49
N HIS A 44 0.80 -9.14 -10.37
CA HIS A 44 0.12 -9.55 -9.13
C HIS A 44 1.07 -9.92 -7.99
N ASN A 45 2.31 -10.32 -8.31
CA ASN A 45 3.33 -10.73 -7.35
C ASN A 45 4.28 -9.59 -6.94
N VAL A 46 4.02 -8.36 -7.39
CA VAL A 46 4.82 -7.20 -6.98
C VAL A 46 4.72 -6.98 -5.47
N LYS A 47 5.82 -6.52 -4.89
CA LYS A 47 5.88 -6.11 -3.49
C LYS A 47 5.28 -4.73 -3.35
N ILE A 48 4.27 -4.62 -2.49
CA ILE A 48 3.58 -3.36 -2.18
C ILE A 48 3.96 -2.99 -0.76
N MET A 49 4.46 -1.77 -0.57
CA MET A 49 4.77 -1.21 0.74
C MET A 49 3.96 0.06 0.91
N VAL A 50 3.41 0.26 2.10
CA VAL A 50 2.64 1.47 2.42
C VAL A 50 3.21 2.08 3.68
N ARG A 51 3.47 3.39 3.66
CA ARG A 51 3.98 4.14 4.80
C ARG A 51 3.34 5.52 4.82
N SER A 52 2.54 5.78 5.85
CA SER A 52 1.83 7.05 6.04
C SER A 52 1.06 7.49 4.78
N GLY A 53 0.36 6.56 4.13
CA GLY A 53 -0.39 6.83 2.88
C GLY A 53 0.44 6.89 1.59
N ALA A 54 1.77 6.84 1.65
CA ALA A 54 2.62 6.69 0.47
C ALA A 54 2.77 5.20 0.11
N VAL A 55 2.50 4.85 -1.14
CA VAL A 55 2.58 3.49 -1.66
C VAL A 55 3.83 3.34 -2.51
N THR A 56 4.66 2.35 -2.21
CA THR A 56 5.81 1.97 -3.03
C THR A 56 5.56 0.61 -3.66
N LEU A 57 5.73 0.54 -4.99
CA LEU A 57 5.57 -0.66 -5.79
C LEU A 57 6.94 -1.14 -6.26
N ARG A 58 7.31 -2.39 -5.98
CA ARG A 58 8.60 -2.98 -6.37
C ARG A 58 8.45 -4.37 -6.95
N GLY A 59 9.29 -4.67 -7.93
CA GLY A 59 9.41 -6.00 -8.51
C GLY A 59 9.31 -6.00 -10.03
N PRO A 60 9.48 -7.17 -10.64
CA PRO A 60 9.51 -7.28 -12.08
C PRO A 60 8.10 -7.32 -12.69
N VAL A 61 7.93 -6.69 -13.85
CA VAL A 61 6.73 -6.74 -14.70
C VAL A 61 7.12 -7.09 -16.14
N ASN A 62 6.18 -7.53 -16.99
CA ASN A 62 6.54 -7.95 -18.36
C ASN A 62 6.60 -6.78 -19.35
N SER A 63 6.00 -5.63 -19.04
CA SER A 63 5.97 -4.49 -19.96
C SER A 63 5.75 -3.15 -19.27
N GLU A 64 6.01 -2.06 -19.99
CA GLU A 64 5.69 -0.70 -19.56
C GLU A 64 4.18 -0.50 -19.36
N ALA A 65 3.36 -1.17 -20.19
CA ALA A 65 1.91 -1.11 -20.06
C ALA A 65 1.43 -1.70 -18.72
N GLU A 66 2.03 -2.81 -18.28
CA GLU A 66 1.75 -3.36 -16.95
C GLU A 66 2.22 -2.44 -15.84
N LYS A 67 3.41 -1.84 -15.98
CA LYS A 67 3.93 -0.87 -15.02
C LYS A 67 2.96 0.30 -14.82
N ALA A 68 2.46 0.87 -15.92
CA ALA A 68 1.47 1.94 -15.90
C ALA A 68 0.11 1.46 -15.36
N GLY A 69 -0.30 0.23 -15.69
CA GLY A 69 -1.53 -0.39 -15.19
C GLY A 69 -1.53 -0.54 -13.68
N VAL A 70 -0.47 -1.15 -13.11
CA VAL A 70 -0.33 -1.31 -11.65
C VAL A 70 -0.36 0.04 -10.94
N GLU A 71 0.34 1.03 -11.48
CA GLU A 71 0.34 2.39 -10.93
C GLU A 71 -1.06 3.01 -10.96
N ASN A 72 -1.77 2.94 -12.09
CA ASN A 72 -3.12 3.47 -12.21
C ASN A 72 -4.11 2.80 -11.26
N VAL A 73 -4.06 1.47 -11.13
CA VAL A 73 -4.89 0.73 -10.19
C VAL A 73 -4.61 1.18 -8.76
N ALA A 74 -3.34 1.35 -8.39
CA ALA A 74 -2.98 1.86 -7.08
C ALA A 74 -3.46 3.31 -6.86
N LYS A 75 -3.40 4.20 -7.87
CA LYS A 75 -3.91 5.59 -7.80
C LYS A 75 -5.41 5.65 -7.55
N GLN A 76 -6.18 4.68 -8.05
CA GLN A 76 -7.63 4.65 -7.86
C GLN A 76 -8.06 4.27 -6.44
N VAL A 77 -7.14 3.79 -5.60
CA VAL A 77 -7.47 3.41 -4.22
C VAL A 77 -7.56 4.65 -3.33
N ALA A 78 -8.74 4.85 -2.75
CA ALA A 78 -8.98 5.92 -1.79
C ALA A 78 -8.04 5.82 -0.57
N GLY A 79 -7.32 6.91 -0.29
CA GLY A 79 -6.36 7.02 0.80
C GLY A 79 -4.89 6.95 0.37
N VAL A 80 -4.61 6.73 -0.92
CA VAL A 80 -3.26 6.88 -1.47
C VAL A 80 -2.92 8.37 -1.60
N SER A 81 -1.87 8.79 -0.93
CA SER A 81 -1.36 10.18 -0.98
C SER A 81 -0.25 10.35 -2.01
N ASN A 82 0.59 9.32 -2.17
CA ASN A 82 1.70 9.32 -3.12
C ASN A 82 1.97 7.91 -3.63
N ILE A 83 2.51 7.80 -4.85
CA ILE A 83 2.93 6.52 -5.41
C ILE A 83 4.36 6.63 -5.91
N ASP A 84 5.17 5.68 -5.45
CA ASP A 84 6.55 5.49 -5.85
C ASP A 84 6.65 4.20 -6.66
N ASN A 85 6.66 4.36 -7.99
CA ASN A 85 6.67 3.24 -8.94
C ASN A 85 8.12 2.83 -9.24
N GLN A 86 8.59 1.80 -8.54
CA GLN A 86 9.91 1.19 -8.69
C GLN A 86 9.77 -0.23 -9.29
N LEU A 87 8.84 -0.39 -10.22
CA LEU A 87 8.70 -1.60 -11.00
C LEU A 87 9.74 -1.61 -12.13
N ASP A 88 10.38 -2.76 -12.27
CA ASP A 88 11.37 -3.01 -13.30
C ASP A 88 10.75 -3.86 -14.41
N ILE A 89 10.94 -3.45 -15.66
CA ILE A 89 10.50 -4.26 -16.79
C ILE A 89 11.53 -5.37 -16.94
N LYS A 90 11.06 -6.62 -16.89
CA LYS A 90 11.90 -7.78 -17.18
C LYS A 90 12.27 -7.74 -18.66
N THR A 91 13.45 -7.21 -18.96
CA THR A 91 14.09 -7.38 -20.26
C THR A 91 14.43 -8.85 -20.44
N LYS A 92 14.00 -9.40 -21.58
CA LYS A 92 14.23 -10.79 -21.96
C LYS A 92 15.66 -11.01 -22.41
#